data_AF-A0A957J638-F1
#
_entry.id   AF-A0A957J638-F1
#
_cell.length_a   1.000
_cell.length_b   1.000
_cell.length_c   1.000
_cell.angle_alpha   90.00
_cell.angle_beta   90.00
_cell.angle_gamma   90.00
#
_symmetry.space_group_name_H-M   'P 1'
#
loop_
_entity.id
_entity.type
_entity.pdbx_description
1 polymer ?
#
loop_
_entity_poly.entity_id
_entity_poly.type
_entity_poly.pdbx_seq_one_letter_code
_entity_poly.pdbx_strand_id
1 'polypeptide(L)'
;TTIAEICAELLAGTEPIFIPYAIVVAGQIIQLYDPLKHVDTEPDEAWLSQFGRLDERWAIVKRPSIMVGGELDLTSLDLRYEPTTKFYEAPLQMKANGGMFLIDDFGRQRITPSELLNRWIVPLETRIDFITLLSGQSIEFPFKQLIIFSTNLDPAELADDAFLRRIQIKVEVGAPDEKMFYELFKIMCNVYKVPFDKEGFIHLLRNWYRNSPTRTMQGAHPRDLLKTILAICNYSGEEPNMRPEMIDEACICYFVDMDREKSWASSTNT
;
A
#
# COMPACT_ATOMS: atom_id res chain seq x y z
N THR A 1 5.04 0.55 0.68
CA THR A 1 3.93 -0.32 1.13
C THR A 1 3.90 -0.64 2.62
N THR A 2 4.89 -1.32 3.24
CA THR A 2 4.79 -1.82 4.64
C THR A 2 4.45 -0.77 5.71
N ILE A 3 5.03 0.44 5.64
CA ILE A 3 4.69 1.51 6.60
C ILE A 3 3.22 1.92 6.48
N ALA A 4 2.71 2.01 5.25
CA ALA A 4 1.35 2.42 5.00
C ALA A 4 0.34 1.32 5.40
N GLU A 5 0.70 0.05 5.27
CA GLU A 5 -0.06 -1.08 5.83
C GLU A 5 -0.15 -1.00 7.36
N ILE A 6 0.95 -0.70 8.05
CA ILE A 6 0.94 -0.50 9.51
C ILE A 6 0.07 0.70 9.89
N CYS A 7 0.14 1.80 9.15
CA CYS A 7 -0.76 2.94 9.35
C CYS A 7 -2.24 2.55 9.18
N ALA A 8 -2.55 1.71 8.18
CA ALA A 8 -3.88 1.16 7.99
C ALA A 8 -4.35 0.37 9.21
N GLU A 9 -3.51 -0.54 9.71
CA GLU A 9 -3.81 -1.40 10.85
C GLU A 9 -4.01 -0.57 12.13
N LEU A 10 -3.16 0.44 12.36
CA LEU A 10 -3.30 1.34 13.50
C LEU A 10 -4.61 2.14 13.45
N LEU A 11 -4.99 2.65 12.28
CA LEU A 11 -6.27 3.35 12.10
C LEU A 11 -7.46 2.41 12.27
N ALA A 12 -7.39 1.20 11.70
CA ALA A 12 -8.42 0.19 11.82
C ALA A 12 -8.59 -0.32 13.27
N GLY A 13 -7.54 -0.22 14.09
CA GLY A 13 -7.56 -0.52 15.53
C GLY A 13 -8.12 0.59 16.42
N THR A 14 -8.45 1.75 15.86
CA THR A 14 -9.16 2.82 16.61
C THR A 14 -10.67 2.56 16.68
N GLU A 15 -11.40 3.47 17.32
CA GLU A 15 -12.86 3.36 17.41
C GLU A 15 -13.53 3.17 16.03
N PRO A 16 -14.41 2.17 15.91
CA PRO A 16 -15.21 1.94 14.71
C PRO A 16 -16.02 3.15 14.28
N ILE A 17 -16.44 3.16 13.02
CA ILE A 17 -17.30 4.20 12.46
C ILE A 17 -18.58 3.61 11.89
N PHE A 18 -19.61 4.44 11.86
CA PHE A 18 -20.87 4.14 11.20
C PHE A 18 -20.81 4.63 9.76
N ILE A 19 -21.09 3.74 8.82
CA ILE A 19 -21.27 4.08 7.40
C ILE A 19 -22.65 3.62 6.93
N PRO A 20 -23.38 4.43 6.16
CA PRO A 20 -24.66 3.98 5.61
C PRO A 20 -24.41 2.91 4.54
N TYR A 21 -25.31 1.93 4.45
CA TYR A 21 -25.27 0.96 3.34
C TYR A 21 -25.39 1.66 1.98
N ALA A 22 -26.31 2.61 1.90
CA ALA A 22 -26.50 3.49 0.76
C ALA A 22 -27.05 4.83 1.21
N ILE A 23 -26.85 5.85 0.37
CA ILE A 23 -27.47 7.16 0.53
C ILE A 23 -28.42 7.43 -0.65
N VAL A 24 -29.43 8.27 -0.42
CA VAL A 24 -30.33 8.72 -1.47
C VAL A 24 -30.05 10.19 -1.75
N VAL A 25 -29.70 10.50 -3.00
CA VAL A 25 -29.48 11.88 -3.45
C VAL A 25 -30.23 12.09 -4.75
N ALA A 26 -31.08 13.13 -4.80
CA ALA A 26 -31.89 13.45 -5.98
C ALA A 26 -32.72 12.26 -6.52
N GLY A 27 -33.23 11.41 -5.62
CA GLY A 27 -33.99 10.22 -5.96
C GLY A 27 -33.16 9.07 -6.55
N GLN A 28 -31.83 9.21 -6.59
CA GLN A 28 -30.90 8.15 -6.98
C GLN A 28 -30.30 7.49 -5.74
N ILE A 29 -30.11 6.17 -5.79
CA ILE A 29 -29.46 5.41 -4.73
C ILE A 29 -27.97 5.34 -5.05
N ILE A 30 -27.14 5.75 -4.10
CA ILE A 30 -25.68 5.59 -4.15
C ILE A 30 -25.28 4.57 -3.08
N GLN A 31 -24.86 3.39 -3.51
CA GLN A 31 -24.32 2.35 -2.65
C GLN A 31 -22.94 2.77 -2.16
N LEU A 32 -22.81 2.96 -0.85
CA LEU A 32 -21.56 3.36 -0.21
C LEU A 32 -20.85 2.15 0.39
N TYR A 33 -21.60 1.31 1.12
CA TYR A 33 -21.02 0.12 1.73
C TYR A 33 -20.62 -0.92 0.67
N ASP A 34 -19.40 -1.42 0.81
CA ASP A 34 -18.81 -2.44 -0.04
C ASP A 34 -18.26 -3.57 0.85
N PRO A 35 -18.84 -4.78 0.82
CA PRO A 35 -18.42 -5.90 1.67
C PRO A 35 -17.01 -6.41 1.36
N LEU A 36 -16.42 -6.02 0.23
CA LEU A 36 -15.03 -6.35 -0.11
C LEU A 36 -14.04 -5.34 0.47
N LYS A 37 -14.48 -4.13 0.83
CA LYS A 37 -13.62 -3.04 1.31
C LYS A 37 -13.87 -2.68 2.78
N HIS A 38 -15.07 -2.96 3.29
CA HIS A 38 -15.43 -2.68 4.66
C HIS A 38 -15.47 -3.96 5.48
N VAL A 39 -14.88 -3.87 6.68
CA VAL A 39 -14.85 -4.96 7.64
C VAL A 39 -15.83 -4.63 8.75
N ASP A 40 -16.91 -5.40 8.81
CA ASP A 40 -17.94 -5.25 9.84
C ASP A 40 -17.35 -5.47 11.24
N THR A 41 -17.93 -4.76 12.21
CA THR A 41 -17.63 -4.94 13.63
C THR A 41 -18.91 -4.76 14.44
N GLU A 42 -18.92 -5.34 15.63
CA GLU A 42 -20.07 -5.20 16.52
C GLU A 42 -19.97 -3.91 17.34
N PRO A 43 -21.11 -3.29 17.67
CA PRO A 43 -21.16 -2.19 18.63
C PRO A 43 -20.77 -2.68 20.02
N ASP A 44 -20.18 -1.78 20.82
CA ASP A 44 -19.93 -2.02 22.24
C ASP A 44 -21.27 -2.27 22.97
N GLU A 45 -21.33 -3.30 23.83
CA GLU A 45 -22.49 -3.59 24.69
C GLU A 45 -22.87 -2.38 25.56
N ALA A 46 -21.88 -1.58 25.99
CA ALA A 46 -22.12 -0.35 26.73
C ALA A 46 -22.89 0.69 25.89
N TRP A 47 -22.57 0.78 24.59
CA TRP A 47 -23.24 1.68 23.65
C TRP A 47 -24.67 1.23 23.38
N LEU A 48 -24.88 -0.07 23.12
CA LEU A 48 -26.21 -0.66 22.94
C LEU A 48 -27.11 -0.45 24.17
N SER A 49 -26.54 -0.57 25.37
CA SER A 49 -27.27 -0.34 26.62
C SER A 49 -27.69 1.11 26.81
N GLN A 50 -26.90 2.06 26.31
CA GLN A 50 -27.17 3.50 26.44
C GLN A 50 -28.11 4.05 25.35
N PHE A 51 -27.93 3.62 24.10
CA PHE A 51 -28.62 4.20 22.94
C PHE A 51 -29.71 3.29 22.34
N GLY A 52 -29.80 2.04 22.81
CA GLY A 52 -30.80 1.09 22.37
C GLY A 52 -30.42 0.38 21.06
N ARG A 53 -31.41 0.16 20.20
CA ARG A 53 -31.27 -0.64 18.99
C ARG A 53 -30.60 0.16 17.86
N LEU A 54 -29.67 -0.49 17.15
CA LEU A 54 -29.01 0.04 15.97
C LEU A 54 -30.00 0.31 14.83
N ASP A 55 -29.80 1.40 14.09
CA ASP A 55 -30.48 1.63 12.81
C ASP A 55 -29.87 0.71 11.74
N GLU A 56 -30.66 -0.24 11.23
CA GLU A 56 -30.23 -1.25 10.26
C GLU A 56 -29.78 -0.68 8.90
N ARG A 57 -29.98 0.62 8.66
CA ARG A 57 -29.46 1.31 7.46
C ARG A 57 -27.97 1.64 7.56
N TRP A 58 -27.37 1.47 8.73
CA TRP A 58 -25.97 1.74 9.00
C TRP A 58 -25.21 0.46 9.32
N ALA A 59 -24.06 0.30 8.69
CA ALA A 59 -23.06 -0.68 9.06
C ALA A 59 -22.07 -0.05 10.03
N ILE A 60 -21.68 -0.79 11.07
CA ILE A 60 -20.54 -0.43 11.91
C ILE A 60 -19.34 -1.17 11.37
N VAL A 61 -18.31 -0.41 11.02
CA VAL A 61 -17.13 -0.95 10.36
C VAL A 61 -15.88 -0.45 11.05
N LYS A 62 -14.80 -1.24 11.00
CA LYS A 62 -13.46 -0.71 11.26
C LYS A 62 -13.21 0.45 10.29
N ARG A 63 -12.43 1.46 10.71
CA ARG A 63 -12.11 2.59 9.83
C ARG A 63 -11.62 2.07 8.47
N PRO A 64 -12.28 2.44 7.35
CA PRO A 64 -11.96 1.90 6.04
C PRO A 64 -10.50 2.12 5.68
N SER A 65 -9.85 1.13 5.09
CA SER A 65 -8.51 1.29 4.51
C SER A 65 -8.56 0.82 3.07
N ILE A 66 -8.58 1.77 2.15
CA ILE A 66 -8.59 1.48 0.71
C ILE A 66 -7.18 1.72 0.17
N MET A 67 -6.62 0.72 -0.49
CA MET A 67 -5.32 0.79 -1.16
C MET A 67 -5.54 0.62 -2.66
N VAL A 68 -4.85 1.44 -3.45
CA VAL A 68 -4.84 1.37 -4.91
C VAL A 68 -3.41 1.45 -5.43
N GLY A 69 -3.15 0.70 -6.50
CA GLY A 69 -1.86 0.66 -7.20
C GLY A 69 -1.96 1.22 -8.61
N GLY A 70 -1.27 0.58 -9.56
CA GLY A 70 -1.18 1.02 -10.96
C GLY A 70 -2.50 0.98 -11.74
N GLU A 71 -3.51 0.29 -11.23
CA GLU A 71 -4.86 0.20 -11.81
C GLU A 71 -5.70 1.46 -11.62
N LEU A 72 -5.28 2.39 -10.77
CA LEU A 72 -6.03 3.62 -10.51
C LEU A 72 -6.16 4.48 -11.78
N ASP A 73 -7.39 4.91 -12.05
CA ASP A 73 -7.74 5.87 -13.10
C ASP A 73 -8.71 6.95 -12.57
N LEU A 74 -8.99 7.97 -13.39
CA LEU A 74 -9.94 9.03 -13.02
C LEU A 74 -11.36 8.49 -12.78
N THR A 75 -11.77 7.47 -13.53
CA THR A 75 -13.13 6.92 -13.44
C THR A 75 -13.39 6.23 -12.10
N SER A 76 -12.33 5.73 -11.46
CA SER A 76 -12.35 5.16 -10.11
C SER A 76 -12.71 6.20 -9.03
N LEU A 77 -12.60 7.49 -9.35
CA LEU A 77 -12.94 8.61 -8.48
C LEU A 77 -14.32 9.20 -8.75
N ASP A 78 -15.02 8.70 -9.76
CA ASP A 78 -16.36 9.11 -10.14
C ASP A 78 -17.41 8.03 -9.82
N LEU A 79 -18.67 8.43 -9.80
CA LEU A 79 -19.78 7.51 -9.57
C LEU A 79 -19.92 6.54 -10.75
N ARG A 80 -20.00 5.24 -10.44
CA ARG A 80 -20.27 4.21 -11.46
C ARG A 80 -21.75 3.86 -11.45
N TYR A 81 -22.46 4.15 -12.53
CA TYR A 81 -23.88 3.80 -12.67
C TYR A 81 -24.07 2.39 -13.19
N GLU A 82 -24.89 1.58 -12.49
CA GLU A 82 -25.36 0.28 -12.97
C GLU A 82 -26.73 0.44 -13.66
N PRO A 83 -26.82 0.33 -15.00
CA PRO A 83 -28.05 0.60 -15.75
C PRO A 83 -29.17 -0.41 -15.49
N THR A 84 -28.84 -1.64 -15.05
CA THR A 84 -29.82 -2.71 -14.88
C THR A 84 -30.64 -2.52 -13.61
N THR A 85 -29.95 -2.37 -12.47
CA THR A 85 -30.55 -2.19 -11.14
C THR A 85 -30.78 -0.73 -10.80
N LYS A 86 -30.25 0.20 -11.61
CA LYS A 86 -30.43 1.66 -11.53
C LYS A 86 -29.92 2.28 -10.23
N PHE A 87 -28.79 1.81 -9.73
CA PHE A 87 -28.08 2.44 -8.62
C PHE A 87 -26.69 2.90 -9.05
N TYR A 88 -26.11 3.80 -8.28
CA TYR A 88 -24.72 4.21 -8.41
C TYR A 88 -23.86 3.52 -7.36
N GLU A 89 -22.66 3.15 -7.73
CA GLU A 89 -21.63 2.77 -6.78
C GLU A 89 -20.77 3.99 -6.43
N ALA A 90 -20.56 4.20 -5.13
CA ALA A 90 -19.72 5.26 -4.61
C ALA A 90 -18.26 5.10 -5.06
N PRO A 91 -17.55 6.21 -5.35
CA PRO A 91 -16.15 6.16 -5.74
C PRO A 91 -15.24 5.84 -4.55
N LEU A 92 -13.97 5.51 -4.83
CA LEU A 92 -13.04 4.99 -3.82
C LEU A 92 -12.80 5.94 -2.66
N GLN A 93 -12.64 7.24 -2.92
CA GLN A 93 -12.43 8.25 -1.88
C GLN A 93 -13.63 8.36 -0.94
N MET A 94 -14.84 8.14 -1.45
CA MET A 94 -16.08 8.21 -0.67
C MET A 94 -16.19 6.97 0.23
N LYS A 95 -15.83 5.79 -0.29
CA LYS A 95 -15.74 4.54 0.50
C LYS A 95 -14.64 4.60 1.56
N ALA A 96 -13.51 5.28 1.28
CA ALA A 96 -12.41 5.45 2.23
C ALA A 96 -12.69 6.47 3.34
N ASN A 97 -13.80 7.21 3.25
CA ASN A 97 -14.06 8.36 4.10
C ASN A 97 -14.09 8.00 5.59
N GLY A 98 -13.48 8.84 6.43
CA GLY A 98 -13.31 8.55 7.86
C GLY A 98 -12.23 7.50 8.18
N GLY A 99 -11.56 6.95 7.17
CA GLY A 99 -10.43 6.04 7.34
C GLY A 99 -9.20 6.52 6.56
N MET A 100 -8.60 5.61 5.79
CA MET A 100 -7.39 5.84 5.03
C MET A 100 -7.59 5.53 3.54
N PHE A 101 -6.98 6.35 2.68
CA PHE A 101 -6.87 6.10 1.25
C PHE A 101 -5.38 6.14 0.84
N LEU A 102 -4.82 4.98 0.52
CA LEU A 102 -3.43 4.81 0.13
C LEU A 102 -3.31 4.64 -1.38
N ILE A 103 -2.46 5.44 -1.99
CA ILE A 103 -2.03 5.31 -3.38
C ILE A 103 -0.58 4.85 -3.38
N ASP A 104 -0.35 3.58 -3.72
CA ASP A 104 0.99 3.00 -3.80
C ASP A 104 1.59 3.19 -5.20
N ASP A 105 2.92 3.19 -5.27
CA ASP A 105 3.70 3.48 -6.49
C ASP A 105 3.26 4.77 -7.21
N PHE A 106 2.91 5.82 -6.47
CA PHE A 106 2.41 7.09 -7.01
C PHE A 106 3.36 7.67 -8.07
N GLY A 107 2.82 7.97 -9.25
CA GLY A 107 3.58 8.30 -10.46
C GLY A 107 3.73 7.16 -11.47
N ARG A 108 3.27 5.96 -11.14
CA ARG A 108 3.27 4.79 -12.04
C ARG A 108 1.86 4.30 -12.40
N GLN A 109 0.84 5.12 -12.14
CA GLN A 109 -0.55 4.82 -12.48
C GLN A 109 -0.86 5.12 -13.95
N ARG A 110 -2.00 4.63 -14.43
CA ARG A 110 -2.54 5.01 -15.75
C ARG A 110 -2.87 6.50 -15.82
N ILE A 111 -3.39 7.05 -14.73
CA ILE A 111 -3.59 8.50 -14.55
C ILE A 111 -2.27 9.16 -14.16
N THR A 112 -2.01 10.35 -14.71
CA THR A 112 -0.82 11.12 -14.30
C THR A 112 -0.99 11.70 -12.88
N PRO A 113 0.09 11.82 -12.09
CA PRO A 113 0.04 12.49 -10.79
C PRO A 113 -0.61 13.88 -10.85
N SER A 114 -0.27 14.68 -11.86
CA SER A 114 -0.82 16.01 -12.06
C SER A 114 -2.33 15.99 -12.26
N GLU A 115 -2.87 15.06 -13.06
CA GLU A 115 -4.33 14.93 -13.24
C GLU A 115 -5.04 14.55 -11.93
N LEU A 116 -4.47 13.60 -11.17
CA LEU A 116 -5.03 13.18 -9.89
C LEU A 116 -5.06 14.35 -8.89
N LEU A 117 -3.93 15.05 -8.78
CA LEU A 117 -3.79 16.17 -7.85
C LEU A 117 -4.65 17.36 -8.28
N ASN A 118 -4.76 17.63 -9.58
CA ASN A 118 -5.69 18.63 -10.14
C ASN A 118 -7.13 18.35 -9.73
N ARG A 119 -7.57 17.09 -9.80
CA ARG A 119 -8.91 16.67 -9.39
C ARG A 119 -9.17 16.89 -7.89
N TRP A 120 -8.11 16.88 -7.07
CA TRP A 120 -8.18 17.00 -5.62
C TRP A 120 -7.68 18.32 -5.04
N ILE A 121 -7.39 19.34 -5.87
CA ILE A 121 -7.02 20.69 -5.37
C ILE A 121 -8.03 21.17 -4.34
N VAL A 122 -9.31 21.18 -4.72
CA VAL A 122 -10.39 21.68 -3.89
C VAL A 122 -10.65 20.73 -2.70
N PRO A 123 -10.84 19.41 -2.89
CA PRO A 123 -11.00 18.47 -1.78
C PRO A 123 -9.92 18.49 -0.71
N LEU A 124 -8.64 18.64 -1.10
CA LEU A 124 -7.52 18.69 -0.16
C LEU A 124 -7.53 20.00 0.67
N GLU A 125 -8.10 21.07 0.14
CA GLU A 125 -8.17 22.38 0.79
C GLU A 125 -9.43 22.56 1.63
N THR A 126 -10.60 22.19 1.10
CA THR A 126 -11.91 22.40 1.73
C THR A 126 -12.38 21.23 2.58
N ARG A 127 -11.78 20.04 2.40
CA ARG A 127 -12.25 18.77 2.97
C ARG A 127 -13.66 18.39 2.49
N ILE A 128 -14.05 18.88 1.32
CA ILE A 128 -15.31 18.59 0.63
C ILE A 128 -15.01 18.23 -0.82
N ASP A 129 -15.52 17.10 -1.27
CA ASP A 129 -15.42 16.67 -2.67
C ASP A 129 -16.78 16.72 -3.37
N PHE A 130 -16.73 16.84 -4.68
CA PHE A 130 -17.90 16.98 -5.55
C PHE A 130 -17.92 15.82 -6.53
N ILE A 131 -19.10 15.22 -6.70
CA ILE A 131 -19.36 14.16 -7.68
C ILE A 131 -20.61 14.51 -8.47
N THR A 132 -20.62 14.15 -9.74
CA THR A 132 -21.70 14.49 -10.67
C THR A 132 -22.49 13.23 -11.01
N LEU A 133 -23.80 13.29 -10.84
CA LEU A 133 -24.72 12.24 -11.32
C LEU A 133 -24.81 12.27 -12.85
N LEU A 134 -25.30 11.19 -13.48
CA LEU A 134 -25.58 11.18 -14.92
C LEU A 134 -26.61 12.24 -15.34
N SER A 135 -27.45 12.69 -14.40
CA SER A 135 -28.37 13.81 -14.63
C SER A 135 -27.67 15.17 -14.78
N GLY A 136 -26.36 15.25 -14.52
CA GLY A 136 -25.58 16.48 -14.47
C GLY A 136 -25.62 17.20 -13.13
N GLN A 137 -26.39 16.69 -12.16
CA GLN A 137 -26.46 17.28 -10.83
C GLN A 137 -25.18 16.98 -10.03
N SER A 138 -24.57 18.03 -9.49
CA SER A 138 -23.42 17.93 -8.59
C SER A 138 -23.86 17.72 -7.14
N ILE A 139 -23.14 16.86 -6.43
CA ILE A 139 -23.36 16.52 -5.03
C ILE A 139 -22.06 16.77 -4.28
N GLU A 140 -22.16 17.41 -3.12
CA GLU A 140 -21.05 17.55 -2.19
C GLU A 140 -21.05 16.41 -1.16
N PHE A 141 -19.87 15.94 -0.78
CA PHE A 141 -19.70 15.00 0.33
C PHE A 141 -18.41 15.27 1.10
N PRO A 142 -18.32 14.84 2.37
CA PRO A 142 -17.12 15.04 3.17
C PRO A 142 -15.93 14.25 2.63
N PHE A 143 -14.77 14.90 2.52
CA PHE A 143 -13.49 14.31 2.12
C PHE A 143 -12.55 14.28 3.33
N LYS A 144 -12.84 13.36 4.26
CA LYS A 144 -12.24 13.30 5.60
C LYS A 144 -11.33 12.09 5.86
N GLN A 145 -10.94 11.38 4.82
CA GLN A 145 -9.95 10.32 4.90
C GLN A 145 -8.52 10.87 5.07
N LEU A 146 -7.64 10.04 5.63
CA LEU A 146 -6.19 10.23 5.58
C LEU A 146 -5.68 9.74 4.22
N ILE A 147 -5.12 10.64 3.42
CA ILE A 147 -4.52 10.27 2.13
C ILE A 147 -3.04 10.03 2.33
N ILE A 148 -2.56 8.89 1.85
CA ILE A 148 -1.14 8.53 1.85
C ILE A 148 -0.72 8.27 0.41
N PHE A 149 0.34 8.93 -0.02
CA PHE A 149 1.03 8.64 -1.28
C PHE A 149 2.34 7.93 -0.95
N SER A 150 2.59 6.80 -1.60
CA SER A 150 3.84 6.05 -1.50
C SER A 150 4.46 6.03 -2.89
N THR A 151 5.74 6.38 -3.01
CA THR A 151 6.43 6.49 -4.30
C THR A 151 7.92 6.26 -4.14
N ASN A 152 8.53 5.73 -5.20
CA ASN A 152 9.98 5.62 -5.35
C ASN A 152 10.55 6.71 -6.27
N LEU A 153 9.71 7.63 -6.76
CA LEU A 153 10.12 8.75 -7.61
C LEU A 153 10.44 9.98 -6.76
N ASP A 154 11.29 10.87 -7.30
CA ASP A 154 11.56 12.15 -6.65
C ASP A 154 10.27 12.98 -6.62
N PRO A 155 9.91 13.62 -5.48
CA PRO A 155 8.75 14.49 -5.40
C PRO A 155 8.68 15.57 -6.50
N ALA A 156 9.82 16.07 -6.97
CA ALA A 156 9.90 17.07 -8.04
C ALA A 156 9.48 16.53 -9.42
N GLU A 157 9.53 15.21 -9.63
CA GLU A 157 9.05 14.56 -10.86
C GLU A 157 7.53 14.33 -10.84
N LEU A 158 6.91 14.39 -9.66
CA LEU A 158 5.49 14.07 -9.49
C LEU A 158 4.58 15.27 -9.72
N ALA A 159 4.93 16.45 -9.21
CA ALA A 159 4.07 17.63 -9.29
C ALA A 159 4.86 18.92 -9.09
N ASP A 160 4.22 20.06 -9.40
CA ASP A 160 4.80 21.36 -9.10
C ASP A 160 4.84 21.68 -7.59
N ASP A 161 5.62 22.70 -7.23
CA ASP A 161 5.75 23.17 -5.86
C ASP A 161 4.42 23.60 -5.23
N ALA A 162 3.46 24.11 -6.02
CA ALA A 162 2.18 24.56 -5.50
C ALA A 162 1.32 23.38 -5.04
N PHE A 163 1.40 22.24 -5.73
CA PHE A 163 0.79 20.98 -5.30
C PHE A 163 1.49 20.37 -4.11
N LEU A 164 2.82 20.28 -4.15
CA LEU A 164 3.59 19.71 -3.04
C LEU A 164 3.38 20.46 -1.72
N ARG A 165 3.01 21.75 -1.74
CA ARG A 165 2.61 22.51 -0.53
C ARG A 165 1.31 22.01 0.12
N ARG A 166 0.42 21.36 -0.65
CA ARG A 166 -0.84 20.78 -0.13
C ARG A 166 -0.60 19.41 0.52
N ILE A 167 0.50 18.75 0.20
CA ILE A 167 0.97 17.53 0.86
C ILE A 167 1.97 17.93 1.96
N GLN A 168 1.44 18.21 3.16
CA GLN A 168 2.19 18.83 4.24
C GLN A 168 3.31 17.94 4.80
N ILE A 169 3.03 16.64 4.97
CA ILE A 169 3.96 15.69 5.57
C ILE A 169 4.63 14.89 4.46
N LYS A 170 5.95 14.96 4.42
CA LYS A 170 6.80 14.15 3.53
C LYS A 170 7.79 13.41 4.42
N VAL A 171 7.78 12.09 4.33
CA VAL A 171 8.67 11.22 5.10
C VAL A 171 9.52 10.45 4.12
N GLU A 172 10.82 10.73 4.13
CA GLU A 172 11.79 9.96 3.36
C GLU A 172 12.14 8.69 4.15
N VAL A 173 12.08 7.54 3.47
CA VAL A 173 12.47 6.26 4.04
C VAL A 173 13.78 5.85 3.38
N GLY A 174 14.89 6.23 4.04
CA GLY A 174 16.24 5.98 3.54
C GLY A 174 16.70 4.52 3.68
N ALA A 175 17.84 4.24 3.07
CA ALA A 175 18.54 2.97 3.22
C ALA A 175 18.94 2.72 4.70
N PRO A 176 18.74 1.50 5.24
CA PRO A 176 19.24 1.16 6.56
C PRO A 176 20.77 1.23 6.66
N ASP A 177 21.26 1.69 7.81
CA ASP A 177 22.66 1.48 8.19
C ASP A 177 22.91 0.02 8.59
N GLU A 178 24.18 -0.39 8.75
CA GLU A 178 24.53 -1.79 9.03
C GLU A 178 23.89 -2.30 10.34
N LYS A 179 23.71 -1.42 11.33
CA LYS A 179 23.12 -1.79 12.63
C LYS A 179 21.63 -2.06 12.48
N MET A 180 20.90 -1.18 11.80
CA MET A 180 19.49 -1.35 11.49
C MET A 180 19.29 -2.57 10.57
N PHE A 181 20.19 -2.76 9.61
CA PHE A 181 20.15 -3.92 8.71
C PHE A 181 20.31 -5.25 9.46
N TYR A 182 21.22 -5.31 10.45
CA TYR A 182 21.38 -6.46 11.33
C TYR A 182 20.10 -6.76 12.14
N GLU A 183 19.50 -5.75 12.76
CA GLU A 183 18.26 -5.93 13.51
C GLU A 183 17.10 -6.35 12.61
N LEU A 184 16.97 -5.75 11.41
CA LEU A 184 15.98 -6.16 10.42
C LEU A 184 16.14 -7.63 10.02
N PHE A 185 17.38 -8.09 9.81
CA PHE A 185 17.64 -9.50 9.52
C PHE A 185 17.19 -10.41 10.65
N LYS A 186 17.47 -10.07 11.92
CA LYS A 186 17.02 -10.86 13.07
C LYS A 186 15.50 -10.92 13.16
N ILE A 187 14.82 -9.80 12.95
CA ILE A 187 13.35 -9.75 12.93
C ILE A 187 12.81 -10.65 11.82
N MET A 188 13.33 -10.52 10.60
CA MET A 188 12.87 -11.32 9.47
C MET A 188 13.19 -12.81 9.65
N CYS A 189 14.35 -13.18 10.22
CA CYS A 189 14.67 -14.56 10.55
C CYS A 189 13.64 -15.19 11.48
N ASN A 190 13.20 -14.46 12.51
CA ASN A 190 12.14 -14.91 13.40
C ASN A 190 10.79 -15.09 12.66
N VAL A 191 10.44 -14.14 11.78
CA VAL A 191 9.19 -14.21 10.98
C VAL A 191 9.19 -15.42 10.05
N TYR A 192 10.31 -15.66 9.35
CA TYR A 192 10.47 -16.75 8.39
C TYR A 192 10.92 -18.07 9.02
N LYS A 193 11.10 -18.10 10.36
CA LYS A 193 11.59 -19.25 11.13
C LYS A 193 12.93 -19.81 10.63
N VAL A 194 13.80 -18.95 10.14
CA VAL A 194 15.17 -19.30 9.75
C VAL A 194 16.10 -19.01 10.94
N PRO A 195 16.92 -19.97 11.40
CA PRO A 195 17.91 -19.71 12.45
C PRO A 195 18.88 -18.62 12.01
N PHE A 196 18.95 -17.55 12.80
CA PHE A 196 19.88 -16.45 12.53
C PHE A 196 21.32 -16.89 12.79
N ASP A 197 22.16 -16.84 11.76
CA ASP A 197 23.60 -17.07 11.87
C ASP A 197 24.37 -15.75 11.72
N LYS A 198 25.15 -15.42 12.76
CA LYS A 198 25.95 -14.20 12.80
C LYS A 198 27.11 -14.26 11.80
N GLU A 199 27.73 -15.42 11.63
CA GLU A 199 28.86 -15.57 10.70
C GLU A 199 28.39 -15.45 9.25
N GLY A 200 27.27 -16.10 8.92
CA GLY A 200 26.57 -15.89 7.64
C GLY A 200 26.24 -14.42 7.37
N PHE A 201 25.67 -13.70 8.34
CA PHE A 201 25.38 -12.27 8.16
C PHE A 201 26.63 -11.41 7.95
N ILE A 202 27.72 -11.67 8.67
CA ILE A 202 29.00 -10.98 8.47
C ILE A 202 29.54 -11.26 7.06
N HIS A 203 29.43 -12.50 6.59
CA HIS A 203 29.80 -12.90 5.22
C HIS A 203 28.99 -12.13 4.18
N LEU A 204 27.66 -12.03 4.35
CA LEU A 204 26.77 -11.23 3.51
C LEU A 204 27.25 -9.77 3.42
N LEU A 205 27.44 -9.12 4.58
CA LEU A 205 27.85 -7.71 4.61
C LEU A 205 29.20 -7.48 3.93
N ARG A 206 30.19 -8.33 4.23
CA ARG A 206 31.54 -8.16 3.68
C ARG A 206 31.56 -8.39 2.17
N ASN A 207 31.00 -9.50 1.70
CA ASN A 207 31.22 -9.93 0.32
C ASN A 207 30.21 -9.34 -0.67
N TRP A 208 28.97 -9.08 -0.24
CA TRP A 208 27.92 -8.62 -1.15
C TRP A 208 27.65 -7.13 -1.08
N TYR A 209 27.83 -6.50 0.08
CA TYR A 209 27.60 -5.06 0.25
C TYR A 209 28.91 -4.26 0.26
N ARG A 210 29.84 -4.52 1.19
CA ARG A 210 31.08 -3.71 1.31
C ARG A 210 32.02 -3.84 0.11
N ASN A 211 32.09 -5.02 -0.51
CA ASN A 211 32.92 -5.25 -1.69
C ASN A 211 32.25 -4.80 -3.01
N SER A 212 31.00 -4.32 -2.97
CA SER A 212 30.29 -3.85 -4.15
C SER A 212 30.15 -2.32 -4.12
N PRO A 213 30.67 -1.60 -5.12
CA PRO A 213 30.65 -0.13 -5.12
C PRO A 213 29.25 0.46 -5.36
N THR A 214 28.28 -0.33 -5.84
CA THR A 214 26.96 0.15 -6.27
C THR A 214 25.80 -0.36 -5.41
N ARG A 215 26.01 -1.37 -4.56
CA ARG A 215 24.92 -1.99 -3.80
C ARG A 215 24.67 -1.26 -2.48
N THR A 216 23.49 -0.67 -2.36
CA THR A 216 23.00 -0.07 -1.12
C THR A 216 22.21 -1.11 -0.31
N MET A 217 22.28 -1.04 1.02
CA MET A 217 21.43 -1.88 1.87
C MET A 217 20.00 -1.34 1.78
N GLN A 218 19.05 -2.17 1.34
CA GLN A 218 17.63 -1.80 1.28
C GLN A 218 16.85 -2.57 2.34
N GLY A 219 15.83 -1.95 2.93
CA GLY A 219 14.99 -2.59 3.94
C GLY A 219 14.26 -3.85 3.45
N ALA A 220 14.10 -4.00 2.12
CA ALA A 220 13.51 -5.20 1.51
C ALA A 220 14.47 -6.40 1.43
N HIS A 221 15.78 -6.17 1.36
CA HIS A 221 16.76 -7.24 1.13
C HIS A 221 16.70 -8.37 2.17
N PRO A 222 16.57 -8.14 3.49
CA PRO A 222 16.51 -9.22 4.46
C PRO A 222 15.35 -10.19 4.19
N ARG A 223 14.17 -9.64 3.90
CA ARG A 223 12.97 -10.40 3.55
C ARG A 223 13.19 -11.21 2.28
N ASP A 224 13.68 -10.56 1.24
CA ASP A 224 13.76 -11.18 -0.09
C ASP A 224 14.87 -12.25 -0.13
N LEU A 225 16.03 -11.98 0.47
CA LEU A 225 17.12 -12.95 0.57
C LEU A 225 16.72 -14.18 1.40
N LEU A 226 16.01 -13.99 2.53
CA LEU A 226 15.51 -15.12 3.32
C LEU A 226 14.47 -15.95 2.57
N LYS A 227 13.59 -15.32 1.78
CA LYS A 227 12.65 -16.05 0.90
C LYS A 227 13.40 -16.89 -0.12
N THR A 228 14.45 -16.36 -0.72
CA THR A 228 15.29 -17.11 -1.67
C THR A 228 16.00 -18.28 -0.99
N ILE A 229 16.57 -18.07 0.20
CA ILE A 229 17.19 -19.15 1.01
C ILE A 229 16.16 -20.24 1.31
N LEU A 230 14.96 -19.87 1.75
CA LEU A 230 13.88 -20.84 2.00
C LEU A 230 13.50 -21.63 0.76
N ALA A 231 13.41 -20.97 -0.40
CA ALA A 231 13.12 -21.64 -1.67
C ALA A 231 14.21 -22.67 -2.03
N ILE A 232 15.49 -22.30 -1.88
CA ILE A 232 16.63 -23.20 -2.14
C ILE A 232 16.63 -24.39 -1.18
N CYS A 233 16.42 -24.16 0.12
CA CYS A 233 16.38 -25.21 1.13
C CYS A 233 15.22 -26.18 0.89
N ASN A 234 14.02 -25.66 0.59
CA ASN A 234 12.85 -26.47 0.26
C ASN A 234 13.05 -27.31 -0.99
N TYR A 235 13.72 -26.77 -2.02
CA TYR A 235 14.06 -27.52 -3.24
C TYR A 235 15.05 -28.65 -2.96
N SER A 236 16.04 -28.38 -2.11
CA SER A 236 17.12 -29.33 -1.78
C SER A 236 16.74 -30.34 -0.69
N GLY A 237 15.57 -30.16 -0.04
CA GLY A 237 15.14 -30.98 1.09
C GLY A 237 15.95 -30.76 2.36
N GLU A 238 16.60 -29.61 2.51
CA GLU A 238 17.40 -29.24 3.67
C GLU A 238 16.62 -28.34 4.64
N GLU A 239 17.00 -28.37 5.92
CA GLU A 239 16.47 -27.43 6.91
C GLU A 239 16.97 -25.99 6.64
N PRO A 240 16.11 -24.96 6.78
CA PRO A 240 16.50 -23.57 6.55
C PRO A 240 17.72 -23.15 7.37
N ASN A 241 18.73 -22.60 6.70
CA ASN A 241 19.95 -22.12 7.36
C ASN A 241 20.58 -20.94 6.61
N MET A 242 21.34 -20.12 7.33
CA MET A 242 22.02 -18.94 6.79
C MET A 242 23.53 -19.17 6.63
N ARG A 243 23.97 -20.39 6.28
CA ARG A 243 25.39 -20.64 6.04
C ARG A 243 25.92 -19.75 4.90
N PRO A 244 27.21 -19.37 4.91
CA PRO A 244 27.81 -18.55 3.85
C PRO A 244 27.48 -19.01 2.42
N GLU A 245 27.47 -20.33 2.18
CA GLU A 245 27.15 -20.94 0.88
C GLU A 245 25.72 -20.63 0.43
N MET A 246 24.74 -20.80 1.32
CA MET A 246 23.32 -20.52 1.04
C MET A 246 23.08 -19.03 0.79
N ILE A 247 23.79 -18.18 1.52
CA ILE A 247 23.75 -16.73 1.33
C ILE A 247 24.30 -16.37 -0.04
N ASP A 248 25.44 -16.93 -0.44
CA ASP A 248 26.02 -16.67 -1.75
C ASP A 248 25.08 -17.12 -2.87
N GLU A 249 24.49 -18.31 -2.78
CA GLU A 249 23.50 -18.78 -3.77
C GLU A 249 22.28 -17.87 -3.84
N ALA A 250 21.72 -17.49 -2.69
CA ALA A 250 20.57 -16.59 -2.63
C ALA A 250 20.88 -15.21 -3.21
N CYS A 251 22.08 -14.67 -2.93
CA CYS A 251 22.53 -13.41 -3.46
C CYS A 251 22.82 -13.46 -4.97
N ILE A 252 23.41 -14.54 -5.48
CA ILE A 252 23.61 -14.76 -6.93
C ILE A 252 22.25 -14.79 -7.65
N CYS A 253 21.25 -15.44 -7.04
CA CYS A 253 19.91 -15.53 -7.62
C CYS A 253 19.16 -14.19 -7.58
N TYR A 254 19.31 -13.43 -6.50
CA TYR A 254 18.57 -12.18 -6.28
C TYR A 254 19.22 -10.97 -6.96
N PHE A 255 20.51 -10.76 -6.71
CA PHE A 255 21.30 -9.72 -7.37
C PHE A 255 21.75 -10.24 -8.72
N VAL A 256 20.82 -10.32 -9.67
CA VAL A 256 21.13 -10.66 -11.06
C VAL A 256 22.24 -9.71 -11.53
N ASP A 257 23.44 -10.23 -11.73
CA ASP A 257 24.55 -9.44 -12.26
C ASP A 257 24.19 -9.04 -13.70
N MET A 258 23.78 -7.80 -13.89
CA MET A 258 23.52 -7.21 -15.21
C MET A 258 24.77 -7.20 -16.10
N ASP A 259 25.97 -7.45 -15.53
CA ASP A 259 27.22 -7.63 -16.27
C ASP A 259 27.37 -9.02 -16.92
N ARG A 260 26.48 -9.98 -16.66
CA ARG A 260 26.48 -11.31 -17.33
C ARG A 260 25.88 -11.30 -18.74
N GLU A 261 25.50 -10.14 -19.28
CA GLU A 261 24.93 -9.98 -20.63
C GLU A 261 25.84 -10.41 -21.79
N LYS A 262 27.11 -10.75 -21.57
CA LYS A 262 28.00 -11.22 -22.64
C LYS A 262 28.14 -12.75 -22.78
N SER A 263 27.50 -13.56 -21.93
CA SER A 263 27.68 -15.02 -21.96
C SER A 263 26.58 -15.79 -22.69
N TRP A 264 25.36 -15.26 -22.75
CA TRP A 264 24.24 -15.95 -23.42
C TRP A 264 24.22 -15.72 -24.94
N ALA A 265 24.83 -14.63 -25.42
CA ALA A 265 24.83 -14.26 -26.84
C ALA A 265 25.89 -14.97 -27.71
N SER A 266 26.73 -15.86 -27.13
CA SER A 266 27.83 -16.53 -27.86
C SER A 266 27.65 -18.04 -28.08
N SER A 267 26.52 -18.63 -27.68
CA SER A 267 26.27 -20.08 -27.82
C SER A 267 25.28 -20.46 -28.94
N THR A 268 24.94 -19.53 -29.83
CA THR A 268 24.22 -19.83 -31.08
C THR A 268 24.94 -19.22 -32.27
N ASN A 269 25.97 -19.91 -32.76
CA ASN A 269 26.34 -19.95 -34.16
C ASN A 269 26.99 -21.30 -34.41
N THR A 270 26.17 -22.24 -34.88
CA THR A 270 26.60 -23.45 -35.60
C THR A 270 26.53 -23.15 -37.08
#